data_AF-A0A6A2YN63-F1
#
_entry.id   AF-A0A6A2YN63-F1
#
_cell.length_a   1.000
_cell.length_b   1.000
_cell.length_c   1.000
_cell.angle_alpha   90.00
_cell.angle_beta   90.00
_cell.angle_gamma   90.00
#
_symmetry.space_group_name_H-M   'P 1'
#
loop_
_entity.id
_entity.type
_entity.pdbx_description
1 polymer ?
#
loop_
_entity_poly.entity_id
_entity_poly.type
_entity_poly.pdbx_seq_one_letter_code
_entity_poly.pdbx_strand_id
1 'polypeptide(L)'
;MASITASLLPPLCLQDRKTLFRTSQKPLVFYTGGRQKSTVIVKASGDSSESSTSLSIVKSVQNVWDKSDEDKVGLIGLGFAAIVALWTSTNVISAVDKLPIIPVVLEIIGILFSTWFVYRYLLFKPDREELYQIINKTISQIFGQ
;
A
#
# COMPACT_ATOMS: atom_id res chain seq x y z
N MET A 1 20.12 30.37 -55.45
CA MET A 1 19.11 29.28 -55.56
C MET A 1 19.75 28.00 -55.05
N ALA A 2 19.15 27.36 -54.03
CA ALA A 2 19.29 25.96 -53.56
C ALA A 2 20.71 25.38 -53.35
N SER A 3 21.02 24.49 -52.41
CA SER A 3 20.38 23.89 -51.24
C SER A 3 21.48 23.14 -50.47
N ILE A 4 21.23 22.99 -49.17
CA ILE A 4 22.02 22.29 -48.17
C ILE A 4 22.06 20.78 -48.46
N THR A 5 23.24 20.13 -48.39
CA THR A 5 23.45 18.72 -47.97
C THR A 5 24.96 18.49 -47.82
N ALA A 6 25.44 18.23 -46.60
CA ALA A 6 26.76 17.63 -46.41
C ALA A 6 26.74 16.73 -45.16
N SER A 7 26.65 15.44 -45.42
CA SER A 7 26.79 14.33 -44.50
C SER A 7 28.22 14.23 -43.96
N LEU A 8 28.34 14.33 -42.64
CA LEU A 8 29.07 13.44 -41.72
C LEU A 8 30.39 12.82 -42.22
N LEU A 9 31.51 13.35 -41.70
CA LEU A 9 32.77 12.61 -41.52
C LEU A 9 33.40 12.96 -40.14
N PRO A 10 33.93 11.97 -39.40
CA PRO A 10 34.44 12.11 -38.04
C PRO A 10 35.95 12.40 -37.99
N PRO A 11 36.44 13.04 -36.91
CA PRO A 11 37.83 12.91 -36.50
C PRO A 11 37.97 12.36 -35.07
N LEU A 12 38.54 11.15 -35.00
CA LEU A 12 39.69 10.74 -34.17
C LEU A 12 39.95 11.46 -32.82
N CYS A 13 39.89 10.63 -31.76
CA CYS A 13 40.81 10.50 -30.62
C CYS A 13 41.40 11.75 -29.91
N LEU A 14 41.15 11.84 -28.60
CA LEU A 14 42.05 12.31 -27.51
C LEU A 14 41.41 11.86 -26.17
N GLN A 15 41.96 10.87 -25.45
CA GLN A 15 42.94 11.02 -24.36
C GLN A 15 42.39 11.79 -23.14
N ASP A 16 42.06 11.09 -22.03
CA ASP A 16 42.98 10.83 -20.91
C ASP A 16 42.25 10.23 -19.69
N ARG A 17 42.99 9.42 -18.93
CA ARG A 17 42.65 8.72 -17.69
C ARG A 17 42.24 9.66 -16.53
N LYS A 18 41.30 9.19 -15.68
CA LYS A 18 41.55 8.77 -14.26
C LYS A 18 40.24 8.53 -13.46
N THR A 19 40.15 7.29 -12.97
CA THR A 19 39.67 6.83 -11.65
C THR A 19 38.20 6.90 -11.23
N LEU A 20 37.76 5.72 -10.73
CA LEU A 20 36.86 5.46 -9.61
C LEU A 20 35.35 5.53 -9.84
N PHE A 21 34.80 4.46 -10.43
CA PHE A 21 33.48 3.97 -10.03
C PHE A 21 33.59 2.55 -9.45
N ARG A 22 33.61 2.57 -8.12
CA ARG A 22 33.40 1.46 -7.19
C ARG A 22 32.02 0.84 -7.45
N THR A 23 31.98 -0.29 -8.17
CA THR A 23 30.80 -1.14 -8.25
C THR A 23 30.91 -2.19 -7.14
N SER A 24 29.94 -2.17 -6.23
CA SER A 24 29.88 -3.16 -5.14
C SER A 24 29.37 -4.48 -5.71
N GLN A 25 30.31 -5.33 -6.15
CA GLN A 25 30.04 -6.74 -6.40
C GLN A 25 29.61 -7.40 -5.09
N LYS A 26 28.37 -7.92 -5.03
CA LYS A 26 27.92 -8.80 -3.96
C LYS A 26 28.37 -10.23 -4.30
N PRO A 27 28.98 -10.98 -3.36
CA PRO A 27 29.44 -12.32 -3.64
C PRO A 27 28.27 -13.31 -3.64
N LEU A 28 28.26 -14.13 -4.69
CA LEU A 28 27.52 -15.37 -4.79
C LEU A 28 28.08 -16.36 -3.76
N VAL A 29 27.32 -16.62 -2.70
CA VAL A 29 27.64 -17.66 -1.71
C VAL A 29 26.82 -18.90 -2.05
N PHE A 30 27.49 -19.91 -2.58
CA PHE A 30 26.94 -21.26 -2.73
C PHE A 30 26.97 -21.95 -1.36
N TYR A 31 25.80 -22.15 -0.76
CA TYR A 31 25.61 -23.17 0.26
C TYR A 31 25.15 -24.46 -0.40
N THR A 32 26.04 -25.45 -0.39
CA THR A 32 25.69 -26.84 -0.58
C THR A 32 25.02 -27.36 0.69
N GLY A 33 23.86 -27.99 0.58
CA GLY A 33 23.41 -28.90 1.63
C GLY A 33 21.91 -28.89 1.91
N GLY A 34 21.31 -30.08 1.80
CA GLY A 34 20.10 -30.40 2.57
C GLY A 34 18.79 -30.19 1.84
N ARG A 35 18.57 -30.92 0.74
CA ARG A 35 17.24 -31.12 0.17
C ARG A 35 16.41 -32.03 1.11
N GLN A 36 15.86 -31.49 2.18
CA GLN A 36 14.77 -32.16 2.91
C GLN A 36 13.47 -31.92 2.14
N LYS A 37 13.09 -32.92 1.35
CA LYS A 37 11.72 -33.05 0.85
C LYS A 37 10.88 -33.56 2.01
N SER A 38 10.18 -32.69 2.72
CA SER A 38 9.09 -33.11 3.60
C SER A 38 7.94 -33.60 2.73
N THR A 39 8.00 -34.86 2.33
CA THR A 39 6.84 -35.58 1.80
C THR A 39 5.86 -35.76 2.95
N VAL A 40 4.95 -34.80 3.10
CA VAL A 40 3.73 -35.02 3.87
C VAL A 40 2.89 -36.00 3.06
N ILE A 41 2.96 -37.27 3.45
CA ILE A 41 2.03 -38.29 3.00
C ILE A 41 0.70 -37.95 3.67
N VAL A 42 -0.15 -37.20 2.97
CA VAL A 42 -1.55 -37.04 3.35
C VAL A 42 -2.23 -38.36 3.05
N LYS A 43 -2.57 -39.07 4.13
CA LYS A 43 -3.40 -40.26 4.14
C LYS A 43 -4.75 -39.90 3.50
N ALA A 44 -5.00 -40.40 2.29
CA ALA A 44 -6.33 -40.43 1.70
C ALA A 44 -7.18 -41.40 2.54
N SER A 45 -7.88 -40.86 3.55
CA SER A 45 -9.11 -41.51 4.01
C SER A 45 -10.14 -41.21 2.94
N GLY A 46 -10.41 -42.21 2.10
CA GLY A 46 -11.62 -42.23 1.31
C GLY A 46 -12.81 -42.01 2.22
N ASP A 47 -13.65 -41.07 1.80
CA ASP A 47 -15.09 -40.96 2.01
C ASP A 47 -15.43 -39.51 1.60
N SER A 48 -15.66 -39.25 0.30
CA SER A 48 -17.04 -39.25 -0.21
C SER A 48 -18.01 -38.57 0.76
N SER A 49 -17.88 -37.26 0.98
CA SER A 49 -18.92 -36.39 1.57
C SER A 49 -18.60 -34.89 1.46
N GLU A 50 -18.09 -34.45 0.32
CA GLU A 50 -18.02 -33.03 -0.04
C GLU A 50 -19.38 -32.52 -0.58
N SER A 51 -20.36 -32.43 0.32
CA SER A 51 -21.63 -31.75 0.06
C SER A 51 -22.21 -31.10 1.33
N SER A 52 -21.78 -31.51 2.53
CA SER A 52 -22.45 -31.15 3.79
C SER A 52 -22.04 -29.80 4.41
N THR A 53 -20.87 -29.23 4.08
CA THR A 53 -20.41 -27.93 4.61
C THR A 53 -20.90 -26.72 3.79
N SER A 54 -21.08 -26.88 2.48
CA SER A 54 -21.77 -25.88 1.66
C SER A 54 -23.27 -25.88 1.91
N LEU A 55 -23.86 -27.07 2.11
CA LEU A 55 -25.28 -27.21 2.45
C LEU A 55 -25.60 -26.61 3.83
N SER A 56 -24.70 -26.66 4.82
CA SER A 56 -24.96 -26.09 6.15
C SER A 56 -24.91 -24.55 6.18
N ILE A 57 -23.98 -23.94 5.45
CA ILE A 57 -23.90 -22.47 5.32
C ILE A 57 -25.08 -21.96 4.50
N VAL A 58 -25.38 -22.60 3.36
CA VAL A 58 -26.54 -22.25 2.54
C VAL A 58 -27.84 -22.50 3.31
N LYS A 59 -27.98 -23.59 4.08
CA LYS A 59 -29.15 -23.80 4.97
C LYS A 59 -29.25 -22.76 6.07
N SER A 60 -28.14 -22.29 6.62
CA SER A 60 -28.17 -21.26 7.66
C SER A 60 -28.60 -19.91 7.07
N VAL A 61 -28.05 -19.54 5.91
CA VAL A 61 -28.47 -18.35 5.17
C VAL A 61 -29.93 -18.47 4.73
N GLN A 62 -30.36 -19.63 4.25
CA GLN A 62 -31.73 -19.92 3.85
C GLN A 62 -32.69 -19.90 5.04
N ASN A 63 -32.34 -20.48 6.18
CA ASN A 63 -33.13 -20.42 7.41
C ASN A 63 -33.26 -18.99 7.96
N VAL A 64 -32.23 -18.15 7.80
CA VAL A 64 -32.29 -16.71 8.13
C VAL A 64 -33.13 -15.94 7.11
N TRP A 65 -33.07 -16.33 5.83
CA TRP A 65 -33.85 -15.73 4.74
C TRP A 65 -35.34 -16.12 4.77
N ASP A 66 -35.66 -17.34 5.23
CA ASP A 66 -37.01 -17.90 5.33
C ASP A 66 -37.71 -17.53 6.65
N LYS A 67 -36.96 -17.23 7.72
CA LYS A 67 -37.56 -16.74 8.99
C LYS A 67 -37.97 -15.27 8.94
N SER A 68 -37.49 -14.52 7.95
CA SER A 68 -37.51 -13.06 7.96
C SER A 68 -38.18 -12.50 6.70
N ASP A 69 -39.37 -13.01 6.35
CA ASP A 69 -40.14 -12.55 5.18
C ASP A 69 -40.41 -11.04 5.18
N GLU A 70 -40.45 -10.42 6.36
CA GLU A 70 -40.59 -8.97 6.54
C GLU A 70 -39.26 -8.21 6.30
N ASP A 71 -38.11 -8.84 6.58
CA ASP A 71 -36.78 -8.25 6.45
C ASP A 71 -36.16 -8.44 5.05
N LYS A 72 -36.84 -9.14 4.14
CA LYS A 72 -36.40 -9.30 2.73
C LYS A 72 -36.21 -7.95 2.06
N VAL A 73 -37.10 -6.98 2.33
CA VAL A 73 -36.97 -5.61 1.84
C VAL A 73 -35.73 -4.93 2.43
N GLY A 74 -35.45 -5.16 3.71
CA GLY A 74 -34.25 -4.67 4.38
C GLY A 74 -32.96 -5.27 3.81
N LEU A 75 -32.98 -6.56 3.46
CA LEU A 75 -31.83 -7.27 2.89
C LEU A 75 -31.57 -6.87 1.44
N ILE A 76 -32.62 -6.61 0.67
CA ILE A 76 -32.52 -6.00 -0.67
C ILE A 76 -31.98 -4.56 -0.56
N GLY A 77 -32.47 -3.79 0.41
CA GLY A 77 -31.98 -2.45 0.71
C GLY A 77 -30.51 -2.44 1.15
N LEU A 78 -30.10 -3.40 1.98
CA LEU A 78 -28.72 -3.60 2.41
C LEU A 78 -27.83 -4.02 1.23
N GLY A 79 -28.32 -4.91 0.37
CA GLY A 79 -27.62 -5.32 -0.85
C GLY A 79 -27.43 -4.13 -1.81
N PHE A 80 -28.48 -3.34 -2.02
CA PHE A 80 -28.41 -2.11 -2.82
C PHE A 80 -27.46 -1.09 -2.19
N ALA A 81 -27.53 -0.87 -0.88
CA ALA A 81 -26.63 0.00 -0.14
C ALA A 81 -25.17 -0.48 -0.25
N ALA A 82 -24.92 -1.79 -0.22
CA ALA A 82 -23.58 -2.35 -0.42
C ALA A 82 -23.06 -2.08 -1.84
N ILE A 83 -23.90 -2.22 -2.86
CA ILE A 83 -23.55 -1.92 -4.25
C ILE A 83 -23.28 -0.43 -4.43
N VAL A 84 -24.15 0.44 -3.90
CA VAL A 84 -23.98 1.89 -3.95
C VAL A 84 -22.74 2.31 -3.16
N ALA A 85 -22.48 1.74 -1.99
CA ALA A 85 -21.28 1.98 -1.20
C ALA A 85 -20.01 1.57 -1.97
N LEU A 86 -20.03 0.43 -2.65
CA LEU A 86 -18.90 0.00 -3.46
C LEU A 86 -18.71 0.88 -4.70
N TRP A 87 -19.80 1.28 -5.36
CA TRP A 87 -19.78 2.17 -6.53
C TRP A 87 -19.29 3.56 -6.17
N THR A 88 -19.80 4.13 -5.07
CA THR A 88 -19.37 5.43 -4.54
C THR A 88 -17.94 5.39 -4.04
N SER A 89 -17.52 4.37 -3.30
CA SER A 89 -16.13 4.19 -2.87
C SER A 89 -15.19 4.15 -4.08
N THR A 90 -15.55 3.39 -5.11
CA THR A 90 -14.78 3.31 -6.36
C THR A 90 -14.77 4.65 -7.10
N ASN A 91 -15.91 5.35 -7.18
CA ASN A 91 -15.98 6.68 -7.80
C ASN A 91 -15.20 7.73 -7.01
N VAL A 92 -15.18 7.67 -5.69
CA VAL A 92 -14.39 8.56 -4.84
C VAL A 92 -12.91 8.28 -5.06
N ILE A 93 -12.47 7.02 -5.06
CA ILE A 93 -11.07 6.68 -5.35
C ILE A 93 -10.67 7.13 -6.75
N SER A 94 -11.55 6.94 -7.74
CA SER A 94 -11.29 7.33 -9.12
C SER A 94 -11.31 8.85 -9.28
N ALA A 95 -12.19 9.56 -8.57
CA ALA A 95 -12.19 11.02 -8.54
C ALA A 95 -10.94 11.56 -7.86
N VAL A 96 -10.49 10.94 -6.76
CA VAL A 96 -9.25 11.31 -6.07
C VAL A 96 -8.04 11.12 -6.98
N ASP A 97 -7.95 9.99 -7.68
CA ASP A 97 -6.88 9.73 -8.66
C ASP A 97 -6.94 10.65 -9.90
N LYS A 98 -8.10 11.25 -10.18
CA LYS A 98 -8.33 12.15 -11.32
C LYS A 98 -8.42 13.63 -10.94
N LEU A 99 -8.33 13.97 -9.66
CA LEU A 99 -8.34 15.34 -9.16
C LEU A 99 -6.90 15.78 -8.92
N PRO A 100 -6.27 16.55 -9.83
CA PRO A 100 -4.92 17.06 -9.65
C PRO A 100 -4.78 18.06 -8.49
N ILE A 101 -5.88 18.39 -7.81
CA ILE A 101 -5.96 19.42 -6.79
C ILE A 101 -5.65 18.87 -5.40
N ILE A 102 -6.10 17.66 -5.07
CA ILE A 102 -5.85 17.03 -3.76
C ILE A 102 -4.35 16.87 -3.48
N PRO A 103 -3.53 16.30 -4.39
CA PRO A 103 -2.09 16.17 -4.14
C PRO A 103 -1.43 17.54 -3.95
N VAL A 104 -1.80 18.55 -4.73
CA VAL A 104 -1.25 19.91 -4.62
C VAL A 104 -1.68 20.60 -3.32
N VAL A 105 -2.94 20.47 -2.91
CA VAL A 105 -3.44 21.07 -1.67
C VAL A 105 -2.81 20.39 -0.45
N LEU A 106 -2.69 19.06 -0.44
CA LEU A 106 -2.01 18.34 0.64
C LEU A 106 -0.52 18.64 0.68
N GLU A 107 0.13 18.86 -0.46
CA GLU A 107 1.52 19.31 -0.54
C GLU A 107 1.68 20.71 0.08
N ILE A 108 0.83 21.66 -0.28
CA ILE A 108 0.84 23.01 0.31
C ILE A 108 0.54 22.95 1.80
N ILE A 109 -0.45 22.16 2.22
CA ILE A 109 -0.75 21.94 3.65
C ILE A 109 0.46 21.35 4.36
N GLY A 110 1.13 20.37 3.76
CA GLY A 110 2.29 19.71 4.34
C GLY A 110 3.47 20.67 4.51
N ILE A 111 3.76 21.48 3.48
CA ILE A 111 4.82 22.49 3.54
C ILE A 111 4.47 23.59 4.54
N LEU A 112 3.23 24.09 4.52
CA LEU A 112 2.77 25.13 5.44
C LEU A 112 2.82 24.65 6.88
N PHE A 113 2.30 23.46 7.15
CA PHE A 113 2.30 22.86 8.48
C PHE A 113 3.71 22.53 8.95
N SER A 114 4.56 21.97 8.08
CA SER A 114 5.97 21.68 8.41
C SER A 114 6.73 22.97 8.73
N THR A 115 6.58 24.00 7.90
CA THR A 115 7.22 25.32 8.13
C THR A 115 6.72 25.95 9.42
N TRP A 116 5.41 25.96 9.67
CA TRP A 116 4.83 26.46 10.91
C TRP A 116 5.28 25.68 12.14
N PHE A 117 5.32 24.35 12.06
CA PHE A 117 5.76 23.48 13.15
C PHE A 117 7.23 23.71 13.50
N VAL A 118 8.10 23.81 12.48
CA VAL A 118 9.52 24.10 12.67
C VAL A 118 9.70 25.48 13.30
N TYR A 119 8.96 26.49 12.81
CA TYR A 119 9.00 27.83 13.38
C TYR A 119 8.49 27.88 14.83
N ARG A 120 7.39 27.20 15.12
CA ARG A 120 6.69 27.24 16.42
C ARG A 120 7.34 26.36 17.49
N TYR A 121 7.90 25.20 17.14
CA TYR A 121 8.35 24.19 18.13
C TYR A 121 9.85 23.90 18.08
N LEU A 122 10.53 24.20 16.98
CA LEU A 122 11.97 23.96 16.85
C LEU A 122 12.78 25.26 16.96
N LEU A 123 12.30 26.41 16.51
CA LEU A 123 13.16 27.60 16.52
C LEU A 123 13.44 28.18 17.92
N PHE A 124 12.49 28.06 18.85
CA PHE A 124 12.60 28.64 20.18
C PHE A 124 12.84 27.56 21.25
N LYS A 125 13.73 27.86 22.21
CA LYS A 125 14.06 26.97 23.33
C LYS A 125 12.85 26.54 24.18
N PRO A 126 12.01 27.46 24.70
CA PRO A 126 10.86 27.06 25.52
C PRO A 126 9.95 26.07 24.79
N ASP A 127 9.75 26.28 23.49
CA ASP A 127 8.85 25.46 22.69
C ASP A 127 9.40 24.05 22.42
N ARG A 128 10.74 23.88 22.40
CA ARG A 128 11.35 22.55 22.31
C ARG A 128 11.08 21.74 23.57
N GLU A 129 11.18 22.37 24.73
CA GLU A 129 10.97 21.73 26.03
C GLU A 129 9.50 21.31 26.20
N GLU A 130 8.56 22.16 25.78
CA GLU A 130 7.13 21.82 25.70
C GLU A 130 6.88 20.60 24.79
N LEU A 131 7.48 20.57 23.60
CA LEU A 131 7.34 19.45 22.67
C LEU A 131 7.86 18.14 23.28
N TYR A 132 9.03 18.16 23.93
CA TYR A 132 9.59 16.99 24.60
C TYR A 132 8.67 16.48 25.72
N GLN A 133 8.10 17.38 26.52
CA GLN A 133 7.16 17.00 27.56
C GLN A 133 5.89 16.36 26.98
N ILE A 134 5.34 16.93 25.91
CA ILE A 134 4.16 16.40 25.23
C ILE A 134 4.45 14.99 24.70
N ILE A 135 5.57 14.78 24.00
CA ILE A 135 5.96 13.49 23.45
C ILE A 135 6.12 12.44 24.55
N ASN A 136 6.86 12.77 25.63
CA ASN A 136 7.07 11.84 26.74
C ASN A 136 5.75 11.47 27.42
N LYS A 137 4.85 12.44 27.61
CA LYS A 137 3.52 12.21 28.17
C LYS A 137 2.70 11.27 27.29
N THR A 138 2.68 11.48 25.97
CA THR A 138 1.94 10.61 25.04
C THR A 138 2.51 9.20 25.02
N ILE A 139 3.84 9.05 25.03
CA ILE A 139 4.49 7.73 25.07
C ILE A 139 4.15 7.00 26.38
N SER A 140 4.27 7.68 27.51
CA SER A 140 3.91 7.16 28.84
C SER A 140 2.44 6.72 28.90
N GLN A 141 1.52 7.52 28.32
CA GLN A 141 0.09 7.17 28.26
C GLN A 141 -0.20 5.93 27.42
N ILE A 142 0.50 5.74 26.29
CA ILE A 142 0.29 4.58 25.41
C ILE A 142 0.93 3.32 26.00
N PHE A 143 2.11 3.45 26.61
CA PHE A 143 2.85 2.32 27.19
C PHE A 143 2.49 2.01 28.64
N GLY A 144 1.64 2.84 29.28
CA GLY A 144 1.11 2.60 30.62
C GLY A 144 2.17 2.65 31.73
N GLN A 145 3.27 3.37 31.51
CA GLN A 145 4.34 3.56 32.49
C GLN A 145 4.41 5.00 32.97
#